data_AF-A0A9J6FNJ2-F1
#
_entry.id   AF-A0A9J6FNJ2-F1
#
_cell.length_a   1.000
_cell.length_b   1.000
_cell.length_c   1.000
_cell.angle_alpha   90.00
_cell.angle_beta   90.00
_cell.angle_gamma   90.00
#
_symmetry.space_group_name_H-M   'P 1'
#
loop_
_entity.id
_entity.type
_entity.pdbx_description
1 polymer ?
#
loop_
_entity_poly.entity_id
_entity_poly.type
_entity_poly.pdbx_seq_one_letter_code
_entity_poly.pdbx_strand_id
1 'polypeptide(L)'
;MSYKKQFLVPLRTTLASLHTGLLKEQTVGGYALLPQSLDPDNDRCSSPAEGKICFRSGDFRLNQNLGLVTLHTLFFREHNRIAGNLCAINPHWDDERAFQVTRRIVESRYQNVVFNEWLPEITGPEVTKRYGLRPRSSGYTKYDPQVDPTMVNEFAAAALRFGHSDINGNFKL
;
A
#
# COMPACT_ATOMS: atom_id res chain seq x y z
N MET A 1 17.09 17.40 1.77
CA MET A 1 15.95 16.93 0.93
C MET A 1 16.39 15.88 -0.11
N SER A 2 17.18 14.85 0.28
CA SER A 2 17.74 13.85 -0.66
C SER A 2 17.52 12.38 -0.23
N TYR A 3 17.26 12.11 1.05
CA TYR A 3 17.21 10.74 1.59
C TYR A 3 15.93 9.92 1.26
N LYS A 4 14.81 10.55 0.90
CA LYS A 4 13.56 9.79 0.59
C LYS A 4 13.57 9.11 -0.78
N LYS A 5 14.37 9.56 -1.74
CA LYS A 5 14.43 8.93 -3.07
C LYS A 5 15.17 7.59 -3.06
N GLN A 6 16.12 7.39 -2.14
CA GLN A 6 17.06 6.27 -2.22
C GLN A 6 16.44 4.91 -1.82
N PHE A 7 15.41 4.89 -0.96
CA PHE A 7 14.70 3.65 -0.58
C PHE A 7 13.65 3.19 -1.60
N LEU A 8 13.11 4.10 -2.43
CA LEU A 8 11.97 3.81 -3.31
C LEU A 8 12.38 3.47 -4.75
N VAL A 9 13.55 3.92 -5.22
CA VAL A 9 14.00 3.70 -6.60
C VAL A 9 14.29 2.21 -6.91
N PRO A 10 14.95 1.42 -6.03
CA PRO A 10 15.19 -0.01 -6.29
C PRO A 10 13.92 -0.87 -6.21
N LEU A 11 12.96 -0.50 -5.35
CA LEU A 11 11.68 -1.22 -5.20
C LEU A 11 10.73 -0.92 -6.37
N ARG A 12 10.81 0.27 -6.97
CA ARG A 12 10.00 0.63 -8.14
C ARG A 12 10.34 -0.22 -9.37
N THR A 13 11.62 -0.37 -9.71
CA THR A 13 12.04 -1.17 -10.88
C THR A 13 11.73 -2.66 -10.71
N THR A 14 11.67 -3.14 -9.47
CA THR A 14 11.33 -4.53 -9.19
C THR A 14 9.82 -4.81 -9.25
N LEU A 15 8.97 -3.83 -8.93
CA LEU A 15 7.51 -4.00 -8.84
C LEU A 15 6.69 -3.35 -9.96
N ALA A 16 7.20 -2.37 -10.69
CA ALA A 16 6.49 -1.77 -11.83
C ALA A 16 6.70 -2.61 -13.11
N SER A 17 5.61 -2.86 -13.85
CA SER A 17 5.65 -3.40 -15.20
C SER A 17 6.22 -2.35 -16.15
N LEU A 18 6.97 -2.79 -17.17
CA LEU A 18 7.59 -1.92 -18.17
C LEU A 18 6.63 -1.47 -19.28
N HIS A 19 5.33 -1.77 -19.14
CA HIS A 19 4.29 -1.40 -20.09
C HIS A 19 3.01 -0.99 -19.34
N THR A 20 2.39 0.11 -19.78
CA THR A 20 1.07 0.64 -19.36
C THR A 20 0.96 1.14 -17.91
N GLY A 21 2.08 1.44 -17.26
CA GLY A 21 2.10 1.95 -15.87
C GLY A 21 1.54 0.98 -14.82
N LEU A 22 1.40 -0.30 -15.17
CA LEU A 22 0.92 -1.37 -14.29
C LEU A 22 1.99 -1.78 -13.29
N LEU A 23 1.57 -2.43 -12.21
CA LEU A 23 2.43 -3.20 -11.33
C LEU A 23 2.57 -4.64 -11.87
N LYS A 24 3.71 -5.27 -11.63
CA LYS A 24 3.97 -6.68 -11.99
C LYS A 24 3.04 -7.60 -11.22
N GLU A 25 2.61 -8.66 -11.88
CA GLU A 25 1.68 -9.64 -11.34
C GLU A 25 2.06 -11.05 -11.79
N GLN A 26 1.48 -12.05 -11.14
CA GLN A 26 1.49 -13.42 -11.61
C GLN A 26 0.04 -13.90 -11.74
N THR A 27 -0.22 -14.79 -12.70
CA THR A 27 -1.54 -15.39 -12.90
C THR A 27 -1.55 -16.81 -12.35
N VAL A 28 -2.37 -17.06 -11.34
CA VAL A 28 -2.54 -18.39 -10.73
C VAL A 28 -4.02 -18.74 -10.75
N GLY A 29 -4.37 -19.84 -11.42
CA GLY A 29 -5.77 -20.30 -11.52
C GLY A 29 -6.73 -19.27 -12.14
N GLY A 30 -6.23 -18.40 -13.03
CA GLY A 30 -7.00 -17.31 -13.64
C GLY A 30 -7.10 -16.03 -12.81
N TYR A 31 -6.49 -15.99 -11.62
CA TYR A 31 -6.48 -14.82 -10.75
C TYR A 31 -5.13 -14.09 -10.79
N ALA A 32 -5.17 -12.77 -10.91
CA ALA A 32 -4.00 -11.90 -10.79
C ALA A 32 -3.59 -11.79 -9.31
N LEU A 33 -2.38 -12.23 -8.98
CA LEU A 33 -1.77 -12.18 -7.65
C LEU A 33 -0.49 -11.34 -7.66
N LEU A 34 -0.06 -10.93 -6.47
CA LEU A 34 1.24 -10.28 -6.27
C LEU A 34 2.38 -11.15 -6.84
N PRO A 35 3.46 -10.57 -7.36
CA PRO A 35 4.55 -11.35 -7.96
C PRO A 35 5.29 -12.17 -6.90
N GLN A 36 5.95 -13.26 -7.32
CA GLN A 36 6.76 -14.10 -6.44
C GLN A 36 8.03 -13.37 -5.95
N SER A 37 8.53 -13.81 -4.79
CA SER A 37 9.83 -13.43 -4.24
C SER A 37 10.96 -13.65 -5.25
N LEU A 38 11.96 -12.78 -5.23
CA LEU A 38 13.18 -12.92 -6.03
C LEU A 38 14.25 -13.75 -5.32
N ASP A 39 14.09 -13.97 -4.01
CA ASP A 39 15.08 -14.62 -3.16
C ASP A 39 14.37 -15.62 -2.23
N PRO A 40 13.76 -16.67 -2.81
CA PRO A 40 12.93 -17.61 -2.06
C PRO A 40 13.75 -18.49 -1.10
N ASP A 41 15.07 -18.51 -1.21
CA ASP A 41 15.92 -19.24 -0.27
C ASP A 41 16.20 -18.45 1.02
N ASN A 42 15.99 -17.12 1.03
CA ASN A 42 16.32 -16.24 2.16
C ASN A 42 15.14 -15.42 2.71
N ASP A 43 13.93 -15.58 2.18
CA ASP A 43 12.76 -14.75 2.55
C ASP A 43 11.96 -15.23 3.78
N ARG A 44 12.44 -16.28 4.47
CA ARG A 44 11.90 -16.87 5.71
C ARG A 44 10.50 -17.46 5.62
N CYS A 45 9.83 -17.41 4.48
CA CYS A 45 8.45 -17.87 4.35
C CYS A 45 8.23 -18.79 3.15
N SER A 46 9.11 -18.75 2.15
CA SER A 46 9.12 -19.71 1.05
C SER A 46 9.65 -21.07 1.51
N SER A 47 9.09 -22.13 0.92
CA SER A 47 9.63 -23.50 0.91
C SER A 47 9.66 -23.95 -0.55
N PRO A 48 10.75 -23.66 -1.30
CA PRO A 48 10.85 -23.96 -2.73
C PRO A 48 10.71 -25.45 -3.04
N ALA A 49 11.21 -26.31 -2.15
CA ALA A 49 11.08 -27.76 -2.25
C ALA A 49 9.62 -28.25 -2.23
N GLU A 50 8.72 -27.50 -1.58
CA GLU A 50 7.27 -27.75 -1.54
C GLU A 50 6.50 -26.94 -2.60
N GLY A 51 7.20 -26.18 -3.46
CA GLY A 51 6.57 -25.28 -4.43
C GLY A 51 5.86 -24.08 -3.79
N LYS A 52 6.14 -23.79 -2.52
CA LYS A 52 5.54 -22.66 -1.79
C LYS A 52 6.47 -21.47 -1.88
N ILE A 53 6.11 -20.49 -2.69
CA ILE A 53 6.91 -19.27 -2.88
C ILE A 53 6.14 -18.07 -2.34
N CYS A 54 6.80 -17.27 -1.52
CA CYS A 54 6.25 -16.04 -0.98
C CYS A 54 6.02 -14.97 -2.02
N PHE A 55 5.11 -14.07 -1.73
CA PHE A 55 4.89 -12.89 -2.55
C PHE A 55 5.94 -11.82 -2.26
N ARG A 56 6.12 -10.89 -3.19
CA ARG A 56 6.86 -9.64 -2.96
C ARG A 56 5.98 -8.41 -3.20
N SER A 57 6.25 -7.35 -2.46
CA SER A 57 5.61 -6.05 -2.59
C SER A 57 6.55 -4.95 -2.06
N GLY A 58 6.05 -3.72 -1.90
CA GLY A 58 6.84 -2.60 -1.39
C GLY A 58 7.21 -2.70 0.10
N ASP A 59 6.59 -3.63 0.83
CA ASP A 59 6.89 -3.92 2.24
C ASP A 59 7.25 -5.39 2.41
N PHE A 60 8.37 -5.68 3.07
CA PHE A 60 8.90 -7.04 3.23
C PHE A 60 8.05 -7.92 4.17
N ARG A 61 7.14 -7.32 4.95
CA ARG A 61 6.30 -8.02 5.93
C ARG A 61 5.01 -8.54 5.32
N LEU A 62 4.77 -8.35 4.03
CA LEU A 62 3.49 -8.70 3.39
C LEU A 62 3.03 -10.14 3.69
N ASN A 63 3.97 -11.09 3.83
CA ASN A 63 3.70 -12.51 4.05
C ASN A 63 3.52 -12.88 5.54
N GLN A 64 3.44 -11.91 6.46
CA GLN A 64 3.29 -12.19 7.90
C GLN A 64 1.98 -12.90 8.24
N ASN A 65 0.89 -12.57 7.56
CA ASN A 65 -0.40 -13.24 7.69
C ASN A 65 -1.24 -13.05 6.42
N LEU A 66 -2.23 -13.92 6.24
CA LEU A 66 -3.07 -13.93 5.04
C LEU A 66 -3.93 -12.66 4.88
N GLY A 67 -4.38 -12.06 5.99
CA GLY A 67 -5.12 -10.79 5.95
C GLY A 67 -4.30 -9.66 5.33
N LEU A 68 -3.03 -9.56 5.68
CA LEU A 68 -2.11 -8.58 5.10
C LEU A 68 -1.85 -8.84 3.60
N VAL A 69 -1.63 -10.10 3.20
CA VAL A 69 -1.49 -10.48 1.78
C VAL A 69 -2.73 -10.07 0.98
N THR A 70 -3.93 -10.28 1.52
CA THR A 70 -5.19 -9.89 0.89
C THR A 70 -5.28 -8.38 0.69
N LEU A 71 -4.94 -7.57 1.71
CA LEU A 71 -4.93 -6.11 1.60
C LEU A 71 -3.92 -5.62 0.55
N HIS A 72 -2.70 -6.17 0.54
CA HIS A 72 -1.71 -5.84 -0.50
C HIS A 72 -2.22 -6.19 -1.89
N THR A 73 -2.85 -7.36 -2.06
CA THR A 73 -3.41 -7.81 -3.33
C THR A 73 -4.55 -6.91 -3.79
N LEU A 74 -5.43 -6.47 -2.87
CA LEU A 74 -6.53 -5.55 -3.16
C LEU A 74 -6.02 -4.23 -3.73
N PHE A 75 -5.08 -3.57 -3.06
CA PHE A 75 -4.54 -2.28 -3.51
C PHE A 75 -3.71 -2.40 -4.78
N PHE A 76 -2.98 -3.51 -4.95
CA PHE A 76 -2.27 -3.81 -6.19
C PHE A 76 -3.25 -3.96 -7.38
N ARG A 77 -4.32 -4.74 -7.23
CA ARG A 77 -5.35 -4.90 -8.27
C ARG A 77 -6.03 -3.57 -8.59
N GLU A 78 -6.29 -2.75 -7.57
CA GLU A 78 -6.90 -1.44 -7.76
C GLU A 78 -5.97 -0.48 -8.52
N HIS A 79 -4.66 -0.52 -8.28
CA HIS A 79 -3.69 0.19 -9.12
C HIS A 79 -3.79 -0.26 -10.57
N ASN A 80 -3.72 -1.56 -10.86
CA ASN A 80 -3.76 -2.07 -12.24
C ASN A 80 -5.09 -1.73 -12.94
N ARG A 81 -6.21 -1.79 -12.22
CA ARG A 81 -7.53 -1.40 -12.73
C ARG A 81 -7.58 0.09 -13.11
N ILE A 82 -7.06 0.98 -12.26
CA ILE A 82 -7.04 2.41 -12.55
C ILE A 82 -6.08 2.74 -13.69
N ALA A 83 -4.87 2.17 -13.67
CA ALA A 83 -3.86 2.39 -14.71
C ALA A 83 -4.37 1.97 -16.09
N GLY A 84 -4.97 0.77 -16.22
CA GLY A 84 -5.56 0.31 -17.47
C GLY A 84 -6.63 1.26 -18.01
N ASN A 85 -7.53 1.75 -17.15
CA ASN A 85 -8.54 2.74 -17.55
C ASN A 85 -7.92 4.09 -17.96
N LEU A 86 -6.89 4.56 -17.24
CA LEU A 86 -6.22 5.81 -17.58
C LEU A 86 -5.48 5.74 -18.90
N CYS A 87 -4.79 4.62 -19.19
CA CYS A 87 -4.15 4.38 -20.48
C CYS A 87 -5.16 4.30 -21.62
N ALA A 88 -6.33 3.67 -21.40
CA ALA A 88 -7.38 3.61 -22.42
C ALA A 88 -7.95 5.00 -22.77
N ILE A 89 -8.13 5.87 -21.76
CA ILE A 89 -8.63 7.24 -21.96
C ILE A 89 -7.53 8.19 -22.46
N ASN A 90 -6.26 7.92 -22.12
CA ASN A 90 -5.12 8.74 -22.47
C ASN A 90 -4.04 7.93 -23.22
N PRO A 91 -4.28 7.53 -24.50
CA PRO A 91 -3.31 6.72 -25.25
C PRO A 91 -1.96 7.40 -25.50
N HIS A 92 -1.87 8.71 -25.29
CA HIS A 92 -0.67 9.53 -25.46
C HIS A 92 0.21 9.61 -24.20
N TRP A 93 -0.22 9.01 -23.08
CA TRP A 93 0.60 8.98 -21.87
C TRP A 93 1.71 7.93 -22.00
N ASP A 94 2.89 8.29 -21.51
CA ASP A 94 3.94 7.31 -21.26
C ASP A 94 3.65 6.52 -19.97
N ASP A 95 4.38 5.42 -19.80
CA ASP A 95 4.18 4.51 -18.67
C ASP A 95 4.45 5.18 -17.32
N GLU A 96 5.39 6.13 -17.28
CA GLU A 96 5.71 6.83 -16.04
C GLU A 96 4.58 7.76 -15.61
N ARG A 97 4.03 8.53 -16.54
CA ARG A 97 2.87 9.38 -16.24
C ARG A 97 1.69 8.55 -15.79
N ALA A 98 1.39 7.45 -16.50
CA ALA A 98 0.31 6.54 -16.11
C ALA A 98 0.53 5.98 -14.70
N PHE A 99 1.74 5.50 -14.40
CA PHE A 99 2.09 4.96 -13.08
C PHE A 99 1.95 6.01 -11.96
N GLN A 100 2.55 7.20 -12.11
CA GLN A 100 2.56 8.23 -11.07
C GLN A 100 1.17 8.81 -10.80
N VAL A 101 0.37 9.03 -11.86
CA VAL A 101 -1.02 9.49 -11.71
C VAL A 101 -1.85 8.42 -11.01
N THR A 102 -1.73 7.16 -11.43
CA THR A 102 -2.45 6.05 -10.79
C THR A 102 -2.08 5.92 -9.33
N ARG A 103 -0.78 5.92 -9.02
CA ARG A 103 -0.25 5.87 -7.66
C ARG A 103 -0.84 6.99 -6.79
N ARG A 104 -0.88 8.22 -7.30
CA ARG A 104 -1.45 9.36 -6.57
C ARG A 104 -2.94 9.15 -6.24
N ILE A 105 -3.72 8.57 -7.15
CA ILE A 105 -5.13 8.25 -6.93
C ILE A 105 -5.28 7.17 -5.85
N VAL A 106 -4.49 6.09 -5.94
CA VAL A 106 -4.51 5.00 -4.95
C VAL A 106 -4.08 5.49 -3.57
N GLU A 107 -3.02 6.30 -3.48
CA GLU A 107 -2.58 6.94 -2.23
C GLU A 107 -3.69 7.82 -1.64
N SER A 108 -4.39 8.59 -2.48
CA SER A 108 -5.52 9.43 -2.03
C SER A 108 -6.69 8.60 -1.50
N ARG A 109 -6.98 7.44 -2.11
CA ARG A 109 -8.01 6.52 -1.62
C ARG A 109 -7.62 5.89 -0.29
N TYR A 110 -6.38 5.45 -0.16
CA TYR A 110 -5.85 4.92 1.09
C TYR A 110 -5.93 5.95 2.22
N GLN A 111 -5.49 7.19 1.95
CA GLN A 111 -5.59 8.29 2.91
C GLN A 111 -7.05 8.57 3.30
N ASN A 112 -8.00 8.52 2.36
CA ASN A 112 -9.41 8.69 2.67
C ASN A 112 -9.90 7.58 3.62
N VAL A 113 -9.65 6.31 3.32
CA VAL A 113 -9.99 5.18 4.21
C VAL A 113 -9.37 5.37 5.60
N VAL A 114 -8.09 5.77 5.68
CA VAL A 114 -7.42 5.99 6.97
C VAL A 114 -8.04 7.13 7.76
N PHE A 115 -8.19 8.33 7.17
CA PHE A 115 -8.58 9.53 7.91
C PHE A 115 -10.10 9.70 8.07
N ASN A 116 -10.88 9.21 7.12
CA ASN A 116 -12.33 9.35 7.14
C ASN A 116 -13.03 8.18 7.85
N GLU A 117 -12.46 6.98 7.76
CA GLU A 117 -13.11 5.76 8.25
C GLU A 117 -12.35 5.17 9.45
N TRP A 118 -11.11 4.72 9.27
CA TRP A 118 -10.41 3.95 10.32
C TRP A 118 -10.01 4.80 11.54
N LEU A 119 -9.33 5.94 11.33
CA LEU A 119 -8.79 6.75 12.42
C LEU A 119 -9.88 7.32 13.34
N PRO A 120 -11.06 7.77 12.84
CA PRO A 120 -12.15 8.19 13.72
C PRO A 120 -12.72 7.07 14.59
N GLU A 121 -12.78 5.84 14.10
CA GLU A 121 -13.24 4.68 14.90
C GLU A 121 -12.25 4.35 16.02
N ILE A 122 -10.94 4.49 15.77
CA ILE A 122 -9.91 4.23 16.78
C ILE A 122 -9.82 5.35 17.82
N THR A 123 -9.90 6.61 17.38
CA THR A 123 -9.65 7.77 18.27
C THR A 123 -10.91 8.33 18.93
N GLY A 124 -12.09 7.97 18.43
CA GLY A 124 -13.37 8.48 18.89
C GLY A 124 -13.71 9.88 18.37
N PRO A 125 -14.98 10.29 18.49
CA PRO A 125 -15.49 11.52 17.90
C PRO A 125 -14.89 12.79 18.53
N GLU A 126 -14.57 12.78 19.82
CA GLU A 126 -14.00 13.93 20.54
C GLU A 126 -12.61 14.28 20.03
N VAL A 127 -11.71 13.29 19.93
CA VAL A 127 -10.34 13.47 19.43
C VAL A 127 -10.36 13.83 17.96
N THR A 128 -11.17 13.13 17.17
CA THR A 128 -11.35 13.41 15.74
C THR A 128 -11.75 14.86 15.48
N LYS A 129 -12.72 15.38 16.26
CA LYS A 129 -13.17 16.76 16.15
C LYS A 129 -12.10 17.74 16.63
N ARG A 130 -11.46 17.47 17.78
CA ARG A 130 -10.45 18.35 18.38
C ARG A 130 -9.27 18.61 17.44
N TYR A 131 -8.81 17.58 16.74
CA TYR A 131 -7.66 17.67 15.84
C TYR A 131 -8.04 17.83 14.36
N GLY A 132 -9.33 17.90 14.03
CA GLY A 132 -9.79 18.07 12.66
C GLY A 132 -9.32 16.96 11.71
N LEU A 133 -9.36 15.71 12.17
CA LEU A 133 -8.75 14.57 11.47
C LEU A 133 -9.50 14.12 10.22
N ARG A 134 -10.77 14.50 10.08
CA ARG A 134 -11.57 14.13 8.90
C ARG A 134 -11.19 14.97 7.68
N PRO A 135 -11.12 14.36 6.48
CA PRO A 135 -11.03 15.11 5.24
C PRO A 135 -12.21 16.07 5.08
N ARG A 136 -11.99 17.18 4.36
CA ARG A 136 -13.07 18.10 4.01
C ARG A 136 -14.02 17.43 3.00
N SER A 137 -15.31 17.70 3.13
CA SER A 137 -16.32 17.24 2.16
C SER A 137 -16.19 17.92 0.78
N SER A 138 -15.53 19.08 0.74
CA SER A 138 -15.22 19.81 -0.50
C SER A 138 -13.96 20.68 -0.37
N GLY A 139 -13.39 21.04 -1.52
CA GLY A 139 -12.18 21.85 -1.60
C GLY A 139 -10.90 21.08 -1.26
N TYR A 140 -9.86 21.81 -0.87
CA TYR A 140 -8.54 21.26 -0.58
C TYR A 140 -8.11 21.61 0.83
N THR A 141 -7.36 20.72 1.47
CA THR A 141 -6.58 21.05 2.67
C THR A 141 -5.38 21.91 2.27
N LYS A 142 -4.98 22.83 3.15
CA LYS A 142 -3.80 23.66 2.94
C LYS A 142 -2.58 22.90 3.46
N TYR A 143 -1.59 22.70 2.60
CA TYR A 143 -0.28 22.19 3.02
C TYR A 143 0.42 23.22 3.91
N ASP A 144 0.98 22.77 5.02
CA ASP A 144 1.80 23.59 5.91
C ASP A 144 3.26 23.07 5.88
N PRO A 145 4.22 23.83 5.33
CA PRO A 145 5.62 23.42 5.27
C PRO A 145 6.33 23.41 6.63
N GLN A 146 5.71 23.96 7.68
CA GLN A 146 6.30 24.00 9.04
C GLN A 146 5.98 22.75 9.85
N VAL A 147 5.03 21.92 9.40
CA VAL A 147 4.70 20.66 10.06
C VAL A 147 5.81 19.64 9.82
N ASP A 148 6.34 19.05 10.89
CA ASP A 148 7.27 17.92 10.82
C ASP A 148 6.49 16.62 10.53
N PRO A 149 6.69 15.98 9.36
CA PRO A 149 5.98 14.75 9.00
C PRO A 149 6.74 13.48 9.43
N THR A 150 7.77 13.60 10.28
CA THR A 150 8.55 12.44 10.74
C THR A 150 7.74 11.58 11.71
N MET A 151 8.02 10.28 11.69
CA MET A 151 7.38 9.33 12.59
C MET A 151 8.06 9.41 13.96
N VAL A 152 7.28 9.70 15.01
CA VAL A 152 7.79 9.66 16.40
C VAL A 152 8.02 8.22 16.85
N ASN A 153 9.09 8.00 17.64
CA ASN A 153 9.54 6.67 18.02
C ASN A 153 8.52 5.93 18.87
N GLU A 154 7.86 6.64 19.79
CA GLU A 154 6.84 6.12 20.70
C GLU A 154 5.66 5.55 19.91
N PHE A 155 5.28 6.19 18.81
CA PHE A 155 4.20 5.71 17.96
C PHE A 155 4.58 4.43 17.22
N ALA A 156 5.77 4.37 16.63
CA ALA A 156 6.22 3.21 15.87
C ALA A 156 6.56 1.99 16.76
N ALA A 157 7.19 2.23 17.91
CA ALA A 157 7.68 1.19 18.81
C ALA A 157 6.57 0.67 19.74
N ALA A 158 5.65 1.51 20.18
CA ALA A 158 4.65 1.16 21.19
C ALA A 158 3.22 1.47 20.76
N ALA A 159 2.85 2.74 20.53
CA ALA A 159 1.44 3.13 20.45
C ALA A 159 0.67 2.44 19.31
N LEU A 160 1.22 2.39 18.09
CA LEU A 160 0.55 1.73 16.95
C LEU A 160 0.56 0.18 17.06
N ARG A 161 1.18 -0.38 18.10
CA ARG A 161 1.09 -1.81 18.41
C ARG A 161 -0.18 -2.18 19.17
N PHE A 162 -1.06 -1.23 19.50
CA PHE A 162 -2.36 -1.52 20.11
C PHE A 162 -3.16 -2.57 19.31
N GLY A 163 -3.03 -2.57 17.98
CA GLY A 163 -3.70 -3.54 17.10
C GLY A 163 -3.31 -5.00 17.36
N HIS A 164 -2.23 -5.29 18.11
CA HIS A 164 -1.95 -6.65 18.58
C HIS A 164 -2.98 -7.16 19.59
N SER A 165 -3.66 -6.28 20.31
CA SER A 165 -4.78 -6.61 21.20
C SER A 165 -6.08 -6.90 20.45
N ASP A 166 -6.18 -6.49 19.17
CA ASP A 166 -7.36 -6.69 18.32
C ASP A 166 -7.28 -7.97 17.48
N ILE A 167 -6.18 -8.72 17.58
CA ILE A 167 -5.98 -9.94 16.80
C ILE A 167 -6.86 -11.06 17.35
N ASN A 168 -7.74 -11.58 16.49
CA ASN A 168 -8.47 -12.80 16.77
C ASN A 168 -7.55 -14.02 16.60
N GLY A 169 -7.59 -14.96 17.54
CA GLY A 169 -6.83 -16.22 17.47
C GLY A 169 -7.28 -17.16 16.35
N ASN A 170 -8.43 -16.91 15.73
CA ASN A 170 -8.96 -17.70 14.63
C ASN A 170 -9.04 -16.89 13.34
N PHE A 171 -8.45 -17.43 12.27
CA PHE A 171 -8.63 -16.91 10.92
C PHE A 171 -9.74 -17.72 10.22
N LYS A 172 -10.87 -17.07 9.91
CA LYS A 172 -11.98 -17.69 9.18
C LYS A 172 -11.89 -17.31 7.70
N LEU A 173 -11.90 -18.32 6.83
CA LEU A 173 -11.99 -18.20 5.38
C LEU A 173 -13.42 -18.41 4.91
#